data_AF-A0A1V6IXQ8-F1
#
_entry.id   AF-A0A1V6IXQ8-F1
#
_cell.length_a   1.000
_cell.length_b   1.000
_cell.length_c   1.000
_cell.angle_alpha   90.00
_cell.angle_beta   90.00
_cell.angle_gamma   90.00
#
_symmetry.space_group_name_H-M   'P 1'
#
loop_
_entity.id
_entity.type
_entity.pdbx_description
1 polymer ?
#
loop_
_entity_poly.entity_id
_entity_poly.type
_entity_poly.pdbx_seq_one_letter_code
_entity_poly.pdbx_strand_id
1 'polypeptide(L)' 'MRPIHVSWQSVPGKRYQLEYVAQLVPDPVTGEEHEIIPIGNVITAGENEYEIEKCVDLPDDAVTGTFRIRLVR' A
#
# COMPACT_ATOMS: atom_id res chain seq x y z
N MET A 1 -10.07 13.85 0.97
CA MET A 1 -9.82 12.46 0.53
C MET A 1 -9.71 12.40 -0.98
N ARG A 2 -8.56 11.97 -1.49
CA ARG A 2 -8.33 11.75 -2.93
C ARG A 2 -8.30 10.24 -3.17
N PRO A 3 -9.30 9.67 -3.89
CA PRO A 3 -9.34 8.24 -4.16
C PRO A 3 -8.27 7.87 -5.19
N ILE A 4 -7.42 6.90 -4.85
CA ILE A 4 -6.39 6.36 -5.72
C ILE A 4 -6.72 4.90 -6.02
N HIS A 5 -6.71 4.55 -7.30
CA HIS A 5 -6.83 3.16 -7.74
C HIS A 5 -5.44 2.54 -7.78
N VAL A 6 -5.29 1.45 -7.05
CA VAL A 6 -4.06 0.65 -6.97
C VAL A 6 -4.40 -0.76 -7.42
N SER A 7 -3.68 -1.24 -8.43
CA SER A 7 -3.77 -2.62 -8.88
C SER A 7 -2.42 -3.32 -8.77
N TRP A 8 -2.44 -4.62 -8.46
CA TRP A 8 -1.23 -5.43 -8.38
C TRP A 8 -1.53 -6.90 -8.67
N GLN A 9 -0.51 -7.61 -9.13
CA GLN A 9 -0.59 -9.06 -9.33
C GLN A 9 -0.63 -9.80 -7.98
N SER A 10 -1.55 -10.75 -7.86
CA SER A 10 -1.76 -11.58 -6.69
C SER A 10 -1.56 -13.07 -7.00
N VAL A 11 -1.37 -13.83 -5.93
CA VAL A 11 -1.34 -15.28 -5.92
C VAL A 11 -2.59 -15.74 -5.19
N PRO A 12 -3.44 -16.57 -5.80
CA PRO A 12 -4.66 -17.06 -5.17
C PRO A 12 -4.46 -17.63 -3.76
N GLY A 13 -5.38 -17.29 -2.85
CA GLY A 13 -5.35 -17.71 -1.45
C GLY A 13 -4.27 -17.04 -0.59
N LYS A 14 -3.44 -16.14 -1.15
CA LYS A 14 -2.47 -15.37 -0.38
C LYS A 14 -3.07 -14.08 0.18
N ARG A 15 -2.43 -13.60 1.25
CA ARG A 15 -2.87 -12.43 2.01
C ARG A 15 -1.90 -11.28 1.81
N TYR A 16 -2.43 -10.08 1.69
CA TYR A 16 -1.70 -8.88 1.33
C TYR A 16 -2.07 -7.73 2.26
N GLN A 17 -1.07 -7.00 2.75
CA GLN A 17 -1.25 -5.69 3.38
C GLN A 17 -0.80 -4.63 2.39
N LEU A 18 -1.70 -3.68 2.09
CA LEU A 18 -1.35 -2.46 1.38
C LEU A 18 -0.74 -1.49 2.38
N GLU A 19 0.39 -0.89 2.00
CA GLU A 19 1.13 0.07 2.80
C GLU A 19 1.38 1.32 1.95
N TYR A 20 1.36 2.48 2.58
CA TYR A 20 1.70 3.75 1.98
C TYR A 20 2.94 4.31 2.66
N VAL A 21 3.87 4.82 1.86
CA VAL A 21 5.09 5.50 2.32
C VAL A 21 5.16 6.84 1.60
N ALA A 22 5.18 7.94 2.36
CA ALA A 22 5.20 9.29 1.79
C ALA A 22 6.47 9.55 0.95
N GLN A 23 7.64 9.06 1.37
CA GLN A 23 8.86 9.13 0.57
C GLN A 23 9.71 7.88 0.79
N LEU A 24 10.26 7.33 -0.29
CA LEU A 24 11.16 6.17 -0.25
C LEU A 24 12.59 6.53 0.17
N VAL A 25 12.92 7.81 0.21
CA VAL A 25 14.23 8.31 0.63
C VAL A 25 14.11 8.80 2.07
N PRO A 26 15.06 8.52 2.98
CA PRO A 26 15.05 9.07 4.33
C PRO A 26 14.99 10.60 4.30
N ASP A 27 14.45 11.20 5.35
CA ASP A 27 14.42 12.65 5.48
C ASP A 27 15.86 13.20 5.37
N PRO A 28 16.16 14.13 4.45
CA PRO A 28 17.52 14.59 4.21
C PRO A 28 18.10 15.42 5.37
N VAL A 29 17.27 15.87 6.32
CA VAL A 29 17.65 16.65 7.49
C VAL A 29 17.79 15.76 8.72
N THR A 30 16.86 14.84 8.97
CA THR A 30 16.88 13.99 10.18
C THR A 30 17.49 12.61 9.94
N GLY A 31 17.52 12.15 8.68
CA GLY A 31 17.97 10.81 8.31
C GLY A 31 16.99 9.70 8.70
N GLU A 32 15.80 10.03 9.19
CA GLU A 32 14.81 9.05 9.62
C GLU A 32 14.11 8.40 8.42
N GLU A 33 13.85 7.10 8.52
CA GLU A 33 13.00 6.39 7.55
C GLU A 33 11.56 6.89 7.69
N HIS A 34 10.88 7.10 6.56
CA HIS A 34 9.49 7.51 6.58
C HIS A 34 8.60 6.41 7.17
N GLU A 35 7.60 6.85 7.93
CA GLU A 35 6.61 5.96 8.52
C GLU A 35 5.90 5.14 7.43
N ILE A 36 5.87 3.82 7.63
CA ILE A 36 5.11 2.89 6.79
C ILE A 36 3.70 2.80 7.37
N ILE A 37 2.74 3.36 6.65
CA ILE A 37 1.36 3.46 7.11
C ILE A 37 0.55 2.32 6.47
N PRO A 38 0.02 1.35 7.25
CA PRO A 38 -0.86 0.33 6.70
C PRO A 38 -2.19 0.97 6.27
N ILE A 39 -2.60 0.68 5.03
CA ILE A 39 -3.84 1.19 4.45
C ILE A 39 -4.89 0.10 4.48
N GLY A 40 -5.96 0.34 5.23
CA GLY A 40 -7.08 -0.58 5.36
C GLY A 40 -6.69 -1.94 5.95
N ASN A 41 -7.57 -2.93 5.73
CA ASN A 41 -7.40 -4.28 6.25
C ASN A 41 -6.56 -5.16 5.32
N VAL A 42 -6.07 -6.28 5.86
CA VAL A 42 -5.45 -7.36 5.07
C VAL A 42 -6.45 -7.91 4.06
N ILE A 43 -6.01 -8.01 2.80
CA ILE A 43 -6.80 -8.50 1.68
C ILE A 43 -6.36 -9.93 1.36
N THR A 44 -7.32 -10.84 1.21
CA THR A 44 -7.04 -12.22 0.78
C THR A 44 -7.44 -12.36 -0.66
N ALA A 45 -6.51 -12.79 -1.52
CA ALA A 45 -6.80 -13.10 -2.91
C ALA A 45 -7.75 -14.29 -2.99
N GLY A 46 -8.80 -14.17 -3.80
CA GLY A 46 -9.73 -15.27 -4.10
C GLY A 46 -9.04 -16.46 -4.79
N GLU A 47 -9.76 -17.58 -4.92
CA GLU A 47 -9.22 -18.85 -5.44
C GLU A 47 -8.72 -18.80 -6.90
N ASN A 48 -9.17 -17.82 -7.69
CA ASN A 48 -8.70 -17.58 -9.06
C ASN A 48 -8.39 -16.10 -9.31
N GLU A 49 -8.07 -15.36 -8.25
CA GLU A 49 -7.78 -13.93 -8.32
C GLU A 49 -6.26 -13.72 -8.45
N TYR A 50 -5.81 -13.42 -9.67
CA TYR A 50 -4.41 -13.19 -10.02
C TYR A 50 -4.04 -11.70 -10.13
N GLU A 51 -5.02 -10.82 -10.02
CA GLU A 51 -4.86 -9.39 -9.92
C GLU A 51 -5.90 -8.86 -8.95
N ILE A 52 -5.49 -7.97 -8.05
CA ILE A 52 -6.38 -7.27 -7.13
C ILE A 52 -6.35 -5.79 -7.50
N GLU A 53 -7.54 -5.21 -7.64
CA GLU A 53 -7.73 -3.77 -7.75
C GLU A 53 -8.42 -3.24 -6.48
N LYS A 54 -7.90 -2.14 -5.94
CA LYS A 54 -8.51 -1.41 -4.82
C LYS A 54 -8.50 0.08 -5.05
N CYS A 55 -9.57 0.72 -4.62
CA CYS A 55 -9.64 2.16 -4.46
C CYS A 55 -9.34 2.49 -2.99
N VAL A 56 -8.38 3.36 -2.76
CA VAL A 56 -7.95 3.78 -1.41
C VAL A 56 -7.95 5.28 -1.28
N ASP A 57 -8.41 5.76 -0.13
CA ASP A 57 -8.35 7.17 0.22
C ASP A 57 -7.01 7.46 0.89
N LEU A 58 -6.23 8.37 0.30
CA LEU A 58 -5.06 8.90 0.99
C LEU A 58 -5.45 9.97 2.03
N PRO A 59 -4.67 10.08 3.12
CA PRO A 59 -4.71 11.22 4.03
C PRO A 59 -4.56 12.55 3.27
N ASP A 60 -5.18 13.62 3.77
CA ASP A 60 -5.21 14.91 3.06
C ASP A 60 -3.83 15.59 2.98
N ASP A 61 -2.91 15.25 3.88
CA ASP A 61 -1.51 15.71 3.94
C ASP A 61 -0.55 14.91 3.04
N ALA A 62 -1.02 13.84 2.40
CA ALA A 62 -0.21 13.00 1.52
C ALA A 62 0.08 13.71 0.18
N VAL A 63 1.23 14.38 0.04
CA VAL A 63 1.57 15.15 -1.18
C VAL A 63 2.06 14.25 -2.32
N THR A 64 2.94 13.30 -2.00
CA THR A 64 3.56 12.33 -2.91
C THR A 64 3.91 11.09 -2.10
N GLY A 65 3.96 9.91 -2.71
CA GLY A 65 4.38 8.69 -2.02
C GLY A 65 4.27 7.44 -2.89
N THR A 66 4.68 6.32 -2.31
CA THR A 66 4.67 5.00 -2.97
C THR A 66 3.77 4.05 -2.20
N PHE A 67 2.97 3.30 -2.94
CA PHE A 67 2.26 2.15 -2.40
C PHE A 67 3.14 0.92 -2.45
N ARG A 68 3.19 0.20 -1.35
CA ARG A 68 3.88 -1.08 -1.23
C ARG A 68 2.86 -2.17 -0.92
N ILE A 69 3.00 -3.28 -1.63
CA ILE A 69 2.22 -4.49 -1.37
C ILE A 69 3.09 -5.46 -0.58
N ARG A 70 2.70 -5.76 0.66
CA ARG A 70 3.38 -6.75 1.49
C ARG A 70 2.58 -8.05 1.56
N LEU A 71 3.20 -9.15 1.16
CA LEU A 71 2.67 -10.49 1.40
C LEU A 71 2.73 -10.79 2.90
N VAL A 72 1.61 -11.18 3.50
CA VAL A 72 1.51 -11.52 4.92
C VAL A 72 1.07 -12.97 5.11
N ARG A 73 1.35 -13.53 6.30
CA ARG A 73 1.01 -14.93 6.64
C ARG A 73 -0.46 -15.08 7.03
#